data_AF-A0A1G2VGW6-F1
#
_entry.id   AF-A0A1G2VGW6-F1
#
_cell.length_a   1.000
_cell.length_b   1.000
_cell.length_c   1.000
_cell.angle_alpha   90.00
_cell.angle_beta   90.00
_cell.angle_gamma   90.00
#
_symmetry.space_group_name_H-M   'P 1'
#
loop_
_entity.id
_entity.type
_entity.pdbx_description
1 polymer ?
#
loop_
_entity_poly.entity_id
_entity_poly.type
_entity_poly.pdbx_seq_one_letter_code
_entity_poly.pdbx_strand_id
1 'polypeptide(L)'
;MENSQQLPDFFRPIMWSYDLSRVSPEKNITEIITNTLNVGMWEHLKWVVDFYGKERVQSTIINIPETALRPGAIALAKALFNIETLTYASRSDKIRQSATI
;
A
#
# COMPACT_ATOMS: atom_id res chain seq x y z
N MET A 1 19.32 14.02 -1.84
CA MET A 1 19.40 13.46 -3.21
C MET A 1 18.15 12.62 -3.42
N GLU A 2 17.20 13.13 -4.20
CA GLU A 2 15.92 12.45 -4.48
C GLU A 2 16.23 11.32 -5.48
N ASN A 3 16.44 10.10 -4.96
CA ASN A 3 16.56 8.91 -5.81
C ASN A 3 15.14 8.57 -6.29
N SER A 4 14.67 9.31 -7.28
CA SER A 4 13.39 9.09 -7.95
C SER A 4 13.46 7.83 -8.81
N GLN A 5 13.72 6.68 -8.17
CA GLN A 5 13.68 5.39 -8.85
C GLN A 5 12.24 5.14 -9.27
N GLN A 6 12.01 5.01 -10.57
CA GLN A 6 10.71 4.60 -11.10
C GLN A 6 10.36 3.22 -10.54
N LEU A 7 9.06 2.96 -10.40
CA LEU A 7 8.61 1.65 -9.95
C LEU A 7 9.03 0.56 -10.95
N PRO A 8 9.55 -0.59 -10.51
CA PRO A 8 9.99 -1.64 -11.42
C PRO A 8 8.87 -2.16 -12.33
N ASP A 9 9.22 -2.52 -13.57
CA ASP A 9 8.24 -2.99 -14.58
C ASP A 9 7.44 -4.23 -14.14
N PHE A 10 7.98 -5.07 -13.25
CA PHE A 10 7.26 -6.23 -12.75
C PHE A 10 6.02 -5.86 -11.90
N PHE A 11 5.84 -4.59 -11.50
CA PHE A 11 4.60 -4.09 -10.89
C PHE A 11 3.45 -3.92 -11.89
N ARG A 12 3.72 -3.93 -13.20
CA ARG A 12 2.71 -3.73 -14.26
C ARG A 12 1.47 -4.62 -14.14
N PRO A 13 1.56 -5.93 -13.81
CA PRO A 13 0.39 -6.77 -13.65
C PRO A 13 -0.53 -6.33 -12.49
N ILE A 14 0.05 -5.78 -11.42
CA ILE A 14 -0.69 -5.39 -10.21
C ILE A 14 -1.10 -3.91 -10.21
N MET A 15 -0.52 -3.11 -11.12
CA MET A 15 -0.83 -1.70 -11.32
C MET A 15 -1.28 -1.41 -12.76
N TRP A 16 -2.02 -2.34 -13.37
CA TRP A 16 -2.44 -2.28 -14.78
C TRP A 16 -3.23 -1.02 -15.16
N SER A 17 -3.90 -0.37 -14.20
CA SER A 17 -4.65 0.87 -14.41
C SER A 17 -3.81 2.14 -14.30
N TYR A 18 -2.50 2.02 -14.00
CA TYR A 18 -1.59 3.14 -13.78
C TYR A 18 -0.56 3.26 -14.90
N ASP A 19 -0.21 4.50 -15.24
CA ASP A 19 1.00 4.79 -16.02
C ASP A 19 2.22 4.70 -15.11
N LEU A 20 2.93 3.57 -15.14
CA LEU A 20 4.10 3.32 -14.28
C LEU A 20 5.21 4.37 -14.44
N SER A 21 5.32 5.03 -15.60
CA SER A 21 6.32 6.09 -15.82
C SER A 21 6.10 7.30 -14.92
N ARG A 22 4.88 7.45 -14.38
CA ARG A 22 4.45 8.54 -13.49
C ARG A 22 4.31 8.09 -12.04
N VAL A 23 4.49 6.80 -11.74
CA VAL A 23 4.39 6.26 -10.38
C VAL A 23 5.74 6.42 -9.68
N SER A 24 5.75 7.23 -8.63
CA SER A 24 6.90 7.37 -7.75
C SER A 24 6.71 6.47 -6.53
N PRO A 25 7.63 5.54 -6.23
CA PRO A 25 7.57 4.71 -5.03
C PRO A 25 7.35 5.50 -3.75
N GLU A 26 8.03 6.64 -3.60
CA GLU A 26 7.90 7.46 -2.39
C GLU A 26 6.56 8.20 -2.32
N LYS A 27 6.04 8.72 -3.45
CA LYS A 27 4.80 9.51 -3.47
C LYS A 27 3.54 8.65 -3.52
N ASN A 28 3.64 7.42 -4.03
CA ASN A 28 2.51 6.52 -4.27
C ASN A 28 2.54 5.26 -3.39
N ILE A 29 3.19 5.34 -2.23
CA ILE A 29 3.35 4.21 -1.31
C ILE A 29 2.02 3.54 -0.95
N THR A 30 0.97 4.32 -0.71
CA THR A 30 -0.36 3.80 -0.34
C THR A 30 -0.94 2.96 -1.47
N GLU A 31 -0.91 3.45 -2.72
CA GLU A 31 -1.41 2.72 -3.89
C GLU A 31 -0.59 1.45 -4.14
N ILE A 32 0.73 1.53 -4.04
CA ILE A 32 1.65 0.40 -4.26
C ILE A 32 1.37 -0.70 -3.24
N ILE A 33 1.32 -0.36 -1.95
CA ILE A 33 1.05 -1.33 -0.88
C ILE A 33 -0.36 -1.90 -1.00
N THR A 34 -1.37 -1.08 -1.30
CA THR A 34 -2.76 -1.53 -1.47
C THR A 34 -2.88 -2.56 -2.59
N ASN A 35 -2.31 -2.27 -3.78
CA ASN A 35 -2.35 -3.21 -4.90
C ASN A 35 -1.54 -4.48 -4.62
N THR A 36 -0.38 -4.34 -3.97
CA THR A 36 0.46 -5.48 -3.58
C THR A 36 -0.28 -6.43 -2.64
N LEU A 37 -0.94 -5.91 -1.60
CA LEU A 37 -1.73 -6.73 -0.68
C LEU A 37 -2.95 -7.37 -1.34
N ASN A 38 -3.65 -6.61 -2.20
CA ASN A 38 -4.84 -7.10 -2.89
C ASN A 38 -4.57 -8.23 -3.86
N VAL A 39 -3.38 -8.25 -4.48
CA VAL A 39 -2.96 -9.33 -5.37
C VAL A 39 -2.25 -10.45 -4.60
N GLY A 40 -1.43 -10.12 -3.60
CA GLY A 40 -0.78 -11.09 -2.70
C GLY A 40 0.39 -11.85 -3.32
N MET A 41 0.99 -11.35 -4.40
CA MET A 41 2.17 -11.96 -5.02
C MET A 41 3.43 -11.77 -4.17
N TRP A 42 4.16 -12.86 -3.93
CA TRP A 42 5.33 -12.88 -3.05
C TRP A 42 6.46 -11.94 -3.50
N GLU A 43 6.70 -11.85 -4.81
CA GLU A 43 7.74 -10.97 -5.37
C GLU A 43 7.50 -9.49 -5.02
N HIS A 44 6.27 -9.00 -5.22
CA HIS A 44 5.90 -7.63 -4.87
C HIS A 44 5.92 -7.38 -3.36
N LEU A 45 5.44 -8.35 -2.56
CA LEU A 45 5.48 -8.27 -1.11
C LEU A 45 6.92 -8.13 -0.59
N LYS A 46 7.83 -8.97 -1.10
CA LYS A 46 9.25 -8.91 -0.75
C LYS A 46 9.85 -7.56 -1.13
N TRP A 47 9.58 -7.07 -2.35
CA TRP A 47 10.10 -5.77 -2.79
C TRP A 47 9.61 -4.63 -1.90
N VAL A 48 8.32 -4.60 -1.56
CA VAL A 48 7.74 -3.57 -0.69
C VAL A 48 8.40 -3.54 0.68
N VAL A 49 8.66 -4.71 1.28
CA VAL A 49 9.34 -4.80 2.58
C VAL A 49 10.80 -4.38 2.49
N ASP A 50 11.51 -4.83 1.45
CA ASP A 50 12.92 -4.50 1.26
C ASP A 50 13.13 -3.00 0.98
N PHE A 51 12.24 -2.39 0.18
CA PHE A 51 12.36 -1.00 -0.25
C PHE A 51 11.94 0.00 0.83
N TYR A 52 10.76 -0.20 1.44
CA TYR A 52 10.22 0.76 2.42
C TYR A 52 10.62 0.45 3.86
N GLY A 53 11.02 -0.80 4.15
CA GLY A 53 11.18 -1.29 5.51
C GLY A 53 9.86 -1.70 6.16
N LYS A 54 9.92 -2.71 7.03
CA LYS A 54 8.75 -3.32 7.67
C LYS A 54 7.88 -2.32 8.44
N GLU A 55 8.50 -1.42 9.21
CA GLU A 55 7.76 -0.45 10.05
C GLU A 55 6.96 0.54 9.22
N ARG A 56 7.53 1.05 8.12
CA ARG A 56 6.85 1.97 7.21
C ARG A 56 5.71 1.29 6.45
N VAL A 57 5.89 0.02 6.09
CA VAL A 57 4.83 -0.79 5.50
C VAL A 57 3.68 -0.96 6.51
N GLN A 58 3.97 -1.36 7.75
CA GLN A 58 2.98 -1.49 8.81
C GLN A 58 2.19 -0.20 9.06
N SER A 59 2.89 0.93 9.22
CA SER A 59 2.25 2.21 9.47
C SER A 59 1.40 2.68 8.29
N THR A 60 1.80 2.36 7.06
CA THR A 60 0.97 2.63 5.87
C THR A 60 -0.28 1.75 5.86
N ILE A 61 -0.14 0.45 6.14
CA ILE A 61 -1.27 -0.51 6.11
C ILE A 61 -2.35 -0.14 7.14
N ILE A 62 -1.96 0.22 8.37
CA ILE A 62 -2.92 0.62 9.42
C ILE A 62 -3.77 1.80 8.96
N ASN A 63 -3.20 2.67 8.13
CA ASN A 63 -3.88 3.81 7.55
C ASN A 63 -4.66 3.47 6.27
N ILE A 64 -4.56 2.29 5.66
CA ILE A 64 -5.38 1.97 4.49
C ILE A 64 -6.83 1.75 4.96
N PRO A 65 -7.83 2.43 4.34
CA PRO A 65 -9.23 2.10 4.58
C PRO A 65 -9.48 0.60 4.40
N GLU A 66 -10.10 -0.05 5.38
CA GLU A 66 -10.40 -1.49 5.28
C GLU A 66 -11.17 -1.83 3.99
N THR A 67 -12.05 -0.93 3.55
CA THR A 67 -12.84 -1.06 2.31
C THR A 67 -12.00 -1.05 1.03
N ALA A 68 -10.74 -0.59 1.08
CA ALA A 68 -9.81 -0.64 -0.04
C ALA A 68 -9.08 -2.00 -0.15
N LEU A 69 -9.19 -2.86 0.86
CA LEU A 69 -8.56 -4.18 0.91
C LEU A 69 -9.59 -5.29 0.74
N ARG A 70 -9.24 -6.29 -0.06
CA ARG A 70 -10.04 -7.54 -0.16
C ARG A 70 -9.95 -8.32 1.16
N PRO A 71 -10.95 -9.14 1.52
CA PRO A 71 -10.89 -9.95 2.74
C PRO A 71 -9.63 -10.81 2.86
N GLY A 72 -9.17 -11.42 1.76
CA GLY A 72 -7.91 -12.17 1.72
C GLY A 72 -6.67 -11.29 1.93
N ALA A 73 -6.69 -10.05 1.44
CA ALA A 73 -5.62 -9.08 1.64
C ALA A 73 -5.52 -8.62 3.10
N ILE A 74 -6.67 -8.49 3.78
CA ILE A 74 -6.73 -8.20 5.22
C ILE A 74 -6.10 -9.37 6.00
N ALA A 75 -6.52 -10.61 5.70
CA ALA A 75 -5.94 -11.80 6.35
C ALA A 75 -4.42 -11.89 6.12
N LEU A 76 -3.96 -11.63 4.91
CA LEU A 76 -2.54 -11.57 4.55
C LEU A 76 -1.80 -10.50 5.34
N ALA A 77 -2.35 -9.29 5.42
CA ALA A 77 -1.75 -8.18 6.16
C ALA A 77 -1.62 -8.52 7.66
N LYS A 78 -2.66 -9.10 8.27
CA LYS A 78 -2.63 -9.55 9.66
C LYS A 78 -1.55 -10.62 9.88
N ALA A 79 -1.47 -11.60 8.98
CA ALA A 79 -0.52 -12.71 9.08
C ALA A 79 0.94 -12.29 8.89
N LEU A 80 1.25 -11.47 7.88
CA LEU A 80 2.63 -11.10 7.54
C LEU A 80 3.18 -9.96 8.39
N PHE A 81 2.32 -9.04 8.79
CA PHE A 81 2.73 -7.79 9.44
C PHE A 81 2.29 -7.68 10.89
N ASN A 82 1.66 -8.72 11.47
CA ASN A 82 1.17 -8.72 12.85
C ASN A 82 0.32 -7.48 13.17
N ILE A 83 -0.61 -7.16 12.27
CA ILE A 83 -1.50 -6.00 12.40
C ILE A 83 -2.78 -6.46 13.08
N GLU A 84 -3.11 -5.87 14.22
CA GLU A 84 -4.33 -6.23 14.97
C GLU A 84 -5.58 -5.58 14.37
N THR A 85 -5.48 -4.32 13.96
CA THR A 85 -6.62 -3.52 13.47
C THR A 85 -6.24 -2.68 12.25
N LEU A 86 -7.19 -2.51 11.33
CA LEU A 86 -7.13 -1.58 10.21
C LEU A 86 -8.04 -0.39 10.51
N THR A 87 -7.76 0.78 9.94
CA THR A 87 -8.69 1.91 10.06
C THR A 87 -9.95 1.64 9.24
N TYR A 88 -11.10 1.60 9.92
CA TYR A 88 -12.43 1.45 9.30
C TYR A 88 -12.92 2.72 8.58
N ALA A 89 -12.11 3.77 8.47
CA ALA A 89 -12.53 5.03 7.88
C ALA A 89 -12.65 4.90 6.36
N SER A 90 -13.83 5.17 5.79
CA SER A 90 -13.96 5.35 4.34
C SER A 90 -13.06 6.51 3.87
N ARG A 91 -12.73 6.57 2.57
CA ARG A 91 -11.97 7.71 2.03
C ARG A 91 -12.62 9.05 2.38
N SER A 92 -13.95 9.11 2.39
CA SER A 92 -14.72 10.29 2.79
C SER A 92 -14.54 10.64 4.27
N ASP A 93 -14.49 9.64 5.15
CA ASP A 93 -14.29 9.84 6.59
C ASP A 93 -12.89 10.39 6.88
N LYS A 94 -11.87 9.89 6.16
CA LYS A 94 -10.52 10.47 6.23
C LYS A 94 -10.47 11.92 5.81
N ILE A 95 -11.09 12.27 4.68
CA ILE A 95 -11.12 13.66 4.18
C ILE A 95 -11.79 14.57 5.21
N ARG A 96 -12.88 14.12 5.83
CA ARG A 96 -13.57 14.85 6.91
C ARG A 96 -12.68 15.05 8.14
N GLN A 97 -11.93 14.02 8.56
CA GLN A 97 -11.00 14.13 9.69
C GLN A 97 -9.86 15.13 9.41
N SER A 98 -9.30 15.15 8.20
CA SER A 98 -8.23 16.07 7.82
C SER A 98 -8.69 17.52 7.64
N ALA A 99 -9.97 17.76 7.34
CA ALA A 99 -10.55 19.10 7.15
C ALA A 99 -11.01 19.77 8.46
N THR A 100 -10.89 19.08 9.60
CA THR A 100 -11.34 19.56 10.91
C THR A 100 -10.20 20.18 11.75
N ILE A 101 -9.04 20.46 11.14
CA ILE A 101 -7.86 21.05 11.79
C ILE A 101 -7.66 22.49 11.32
#